data_AF-A0A945CHW3-F1
#
_entry.id   AF-A0A945CHW3-F1
#
_cell.length_a   1.000
_cell.length_b   1.000
_cell.length_c   1.000
_cell.angle_alpha   90.00
_cell.angle_beta   90.00
_cell.angle_gamma   90.00
#
_symmetry.space_group_name_H-M   'P 1'
#
loop_
_entity.id
_entity.type
_entity.pdbx_description
1 polymer ?
#
loop_
_entity_poly.entity_id
_entity_poly.type
_entity_poly.pdbx_seq_one_letter_code
_entity_poly.pdbx_strand_id
1 'polypeptide(L)'
;MSYLIRPDLNQVPLDADSFLGRVIGLGRQFERLPERFLDTLMAFLRIRGREQAQRRRTGIRIERENLERGIKQAVICMELALEEEAGEDVDKAVEVLARGEFELLYKHGWELAAARLIEMRTGASQLLRRPEAIWMQEFTAQVRTWTGIVPETWTGTDQEGEEVRIDPQEEFIAFQQV
;
A
#
# COMPACT_ATOMS: atom_id res chain seq x y z
N MET A 1 30.11 -13.82 -2.79
CA MET A 1 29.69 -12.47 -3.21
C MET A 1 28.22 -12.54 -3.60
N SER A 2 27.31 -12.06 -2.74
CA SER A 2 25.87 -12.00 -3.07
C SER A 2 25.66 -10.96 -4.16
N TYR A 3 25.15 -11.40 -5.31
CA TYR A 3 24.63 -10.50 -6.33
C TYR A 3 23.43 -9.76 -5.73
N LEU A 4 23.64 -8.54 -5.26
CA LEU A 4 22.56 -7.63 -4.90
C LEU A 4 21.78 -7.34 -6.17
N ILE A 5 20.65 -8.03 -6.35
CA ILE A 5 19.65 -7.67 -7.34
C ILE A 5 19.34 -6.19 -7.11
N ARG A 6 19.74 -5.34 -8.06
CA ARG A 6 19.36 -3.94 -8.08
C ARG A 6 17.97 -3.92 -8.70
N PRO A 7 16.91 -3.60 -7.93
CA PRO A 7 15.59 -3.42 -8.52
C PRO A 7 15.69 -2.32 -9.59
N ASP A 8 15.07 -2.56 -10.74
CA ASP A 8 14.90 -1.54 -11.76
C ASP A 8 13.96 -0.47 -11.20
N LEU A 9 14.53 0.70 -10.94
CA LEU A 9 13.81 1.78 -10.29
C LEU A 9 12.87 2.53 -11.23
N ASN A 10 13.06 2.37 -12.55
CA ASN A 10 12.12 2.89 -13.54
C ASN A 10 10.78 2.12 -13.52
N GLN A 11 10.73 1.02 -12.75
CA GLN A 11 9.54 0.20 -12.52
C GLN A 11 8.98 0.37 -11.10
N VAL A 12 9.53 1.27 -10.27
CA VAL A 12 8.84 1.64 -9.03
C VAL A 12 7.55 2.33 -9.43
N PRO A 13 6.38 1.92 -8.90
CA PRO A 13 5.09 2.48 -9.27
C PRO A 13 4.90 3.84 -8.60
N LEU A 14 5.81 4.78 -8.86
CA LEU A 14 5.51 6.20 -8.81
C LEU A 14 4.85 6.54 -10.16
N ASP A 15 3.73 5.87 -10.43
CA ASP A 15 2.93 6.16 -11.60
C ASP A 15 2.49 7.62 -11.53
N ALA A 16 2.51 8.33 -12.65
CA ALA A 16 2.05 9.72 -12.68
C ALA A 16 0.58 9.83 -12.28
N ASP A 17 -0.18 8.74 -12.39
CA ASP A 17 -1.57 8.65 -11.97
C ASP A 17 -1.75 8.39 -10.46
N SER A 18 -0.69 7.99 -9.74
CA SER A 18 -0.71 7.79 -8.29
C SER A 18 -0.73 9.13 -7.54
N PHE A 19 -1.32 9.19 -6.35
CA PHE A 19 -1.36 10.44 -5.57
C PHE A 19 0.06 10.91 -5.20
N LEU A 20 0.91 10.01 -4.73
CA LEU A 20 2.31 10.32 -4.42
C LEU A 20 3.08 10.74 -5.68
N GLY A 21 2.84 10.10 -6.82
CA GLY A 21 3.41 10.47 -8.11
C GLY A 21 3.06 11.91 -8.52
N ARG A 22 1.78 12.30 -8.40
CA ARG A 22 1.30 13.66 -8.68
C ARG A 22 1.92 14.70 -7.73
N VAL A 23 1.96 14.42 -6.43
CA VAL A 23 2.58 15.28 -5.41
C VAL A 23 4.06 15.49 -5.72
N ILE A 24 4.80 14.41 -6.02
CA ILE A 24 6.22 14.49 -6.39
C ILE A 24 6.39 15.31 -7.68
N GLY A 25 5.57 15.05 -8.70
CA GLY A 25 5.62 15.74 -9.98
C GLY A 25 5.48 17.25 -9.82
N LEU A 26 4.45 17.69 -9.09
CA LEU A 26 4.19 19.10 -8.82
C LEU A 26 5.27 19.72 -7.92
N GLY A 27 5.68 19.02 -6.86
CA GLY A 27 6.74 19.48 -5.97
C GLY A 27 8.07 19.70 -6.70
N ARG A 28 8.39 18.88 -7.71
CA ARG A 28 9.57 19.08 -8.57
C ARG A 28 9.38 20.21 -9.57
N GLN A 29 8.22 20.29 -10.21
CA GLN A 29 7.92 21.33 -11.20
C GLN A 29 8.06 22.74 -10.60
N PHE A 30 7.67 22.91 -9.34
CA PHE A 30 7.73 24.19 -8.64
C PHE A 30 8.94 24.33 -7.69
N GLU A 31 9.93 23.43 -7.77
CA GLU A 31 11.15 23.46 -6.94
C GLU A 31 10.89 23.51 -5.42
N ARG A 32 9.79 22.90 -4.99
CA ARG A 32 9.35 22.84 -3.57
C ARG A 32 9.88 21.61 -2.82
N LEU A 33 10.53 20.70 -3.53
CA LEU A 33 11.18 19.53 -2.94
C LEU A 33 12.69 19.75 -2.81
N PRO A 34 13.34 19.20 -1.76
CA PRO A 34 14.79 19.27 -1.61
C PRO A 34 15.54 18.75 -2.85
N GLU A 35 16.72 19.30 -3.13
CA GLU A 35 17.53 18.97 -4.31
C GLU A 35 17.78 17.45 -4.47
N ARG A 36 18.01 16.74 -3.36
CA ARG A 36 18.28 15.29 -3.33
C ARG A 36 17.06 14.44 -2.96
N PHE A 37 15.87 15.03 -3.00
CA PHE A 37 14.64 14.40 -2.53
C PHE A 37 14.41 13.00 -3.12
N LEU A 38 14.49 12.89 -4.46
CA LEU A 38 14.26 11.62 -5.14
C LEU A 38 15.28 10.56 -4.74
N ASP A 39 16.56 10.92 -4.62
CA ASP A 39 17.58 9.97 -4.20
C ASP A 39 17.30 9.44 -2.79
N THR A 40 16.89 10.32 -1.88
CA THR A 40 16.54 9.95 -0.50
C THR A 40 15.30 9.07 -0.46
N LEU A 41 14.23 9.42 -1.20
CA LEU A 41 13.00 8.63 -1.28
C LEU A 41 13.29 7.23 -1.85
N MET A 42 14.05 7.16 -2.94
CA MET A 42 14.37 5.87 -3.57
C MET A 42 15.27 5.01 -2.69
N ALA A 43 16.18 5.61 -1.92
CA ALA A 43 16.95 4.90 -0.90
C ALA A 43 16.03 4.32 0.19
N PHE A 44 15.08 5.13 0.69
CA PHE A 44 14.10 4.71 1.68
C PHE A 44 13.24 3.53 1.19
N LEU A 45 12.63 3.65 0.00
CA LEU A 45 11.80 2.59 -0.58
C LEU A 45 12.57 1.28 -0.77
N ARG A 46 13.84 1.36 -1.21
CA ARG A 46 14.71 0.18 -1.34
C ARG A 46 15.01 -0.48 0.01
N ILE A 47 15.21 0.30 1.07
CA ILE A 47 15.41 -0.24 2.43
C ILE A 47 14.15 -1.00 2.85
N ARG A 48 12.97 -0.39 2.72
CA ARG A 48 11.68 -1.02 3.06
C ARG A 48 11.39 -2.27 2.26
N GLY A 49 11.61 -2.23 0.95
CA GLY A 49 11.49 -3.40 0.09
C GLY A 49 12.33 -4.57 0.59
N ARG A 50 13.59 -4.30 0.96
CA ARG A 50 14.51 -5.34 1.46
C ARG A 50 14.09 -5.88 2.81
N GLU A 51 13.70 -5.02 3.75
CA GLU A 51 13.23 -5.45 5.08
C GLU A 51 12.03 -6.39 4.96
N GLN A 52 11.07 -6.03 4.12
CA GLN A 52 9.87 -6.84 3.92
C GLN A 52 10.18 -8.17 3.22
N ALA A 53 11.05 -8.14 2.21
CA ALA A 53 11.46 -9.35 1.52
C ALA A 53 12.29 -10.30 2.42
N GLN A 54 13.07 -9.75 3.35
CA GLN A 54 13.79 -10.54 4.35
C GLN A 54 12.85 -11.26 5.32
N ARG A 55 11.74 -10.62 5.72
CA ARG A 55 10.73 -11.24 6.60
C ARG A 55 10.02 -12.44 5.95
N ARG A 56 9.89 -12.44 4.62
CA ARG A 56 9.24 -13.52 3.85
C ARG A 56 10.21 -14.51 3.22
N ARG A 57 11.48 -14.48 3.63
CA ARG A 57 12.53 -15.28 3.04
C ARG A 57 12.32 -16.78 3.33
N THR A 58 11.91 -17.53 2.32
CA THR A 58 11.97 -19.00 2.30
C THR A 58 13.28 -19.44 1.60
N GLY A 59 14.37 -19.62 2.35
CA GLY A 59 15.66 -20.07 1.81
C GLY A 59 16.77 -19.00 1.78
N ILE A 60 17.66 -18.99 0.77
CA ILE A 60 18.83 -18.06 0.71
C ILE A 60 18.59 -16.83 -0.17
N ARG A 61 17.71 -16.93 -1.17
CA ARG A 61 17.50 -15.88 -2.18
C ARG A 61 16.34 -14.98 -1.79
N ILE A 62 16.55 -13.67 -1.83
CA ILE A 62 15.45 -12.71 -1.87
C ILE A 62 14.88 -12.72 -3.28
N GLU A 63 13.60 -13.04 -3.40
CA GLU A 63 12.92 -13.00 -4.69
C GLU A 63 12.59 -11.56 -5.07
N ARG A 64 12.75 -11.25 -6.36
CA ARG A 64 12.48 -9.92 -6.92
C ARG A 64 11.05 -9.47 -6.61
N GLU A 65 10.10 -10.38 -6.69
CA GLU A 65 8.69 -10.14 -6.39
C GLU A 65 8.45 -9.70 -4.94
N ASN A 66 9.14 -10.31 -3.97
CA ASN A 66 9.04 -9.92 -2.56
C ASN A 66 9.61 -8.52 -2.29
N LEU A 67 10.65 -8.13 -3.04
CA LEU A 67 11.23 -6.78 -2.99
C LEU A 67 10.28 -5.74 -3.59
N GLU A 68 9.73 -6.01 -4.77
CA GLU A 68 8.73 -5.16 -5.43
C GLU A 68 7.48 -5.00 -4.56
N ARG A 69 7.03 -6.09 -3.92
CA ARG A 69 5.93 -6.06 -2.96
C ARG A 69 6.21 -5.12 -1.79
N GLY A 70 7.37 -5.22 -1.16
CA GLY A 70 7.72 -4.34 -0.04
C GLY A 70 7.83 -2.86 -0.46
N ILE A 71 8.29 -2.59 -1.69
CA ILE A 71 8.29 -1.24 -2.25
C ILE A 71 6.86 -0.74 -2.46
N LYS A 72 5.98 -1.54 -3.08
CA LYS A 72 4.57 -1.17 -3.30
C LYS A 72 3.86 -0.89 -1.96
N GLN A 73 4.07 -1.73 -0.95
CA GLN A 73 3.50 -1.50 0.39
C GLN A 73 3.99 -0.18 1.01
N ALA A 74 5.27 0.16 0.83
CA ALA A 74 5.81 1.41 1.34
C ALA A 74 5.21 2.63 0.62
N VAL A 75 5.02 2.56 -0.70
CA VAL A 75 4.35 3.61 -1.48
C VAL A 75 2.91 3.80 -0.99
N ILE A 76 2.12 2.73 -0.89
CA ILE A 76 0.73 2.80 -0.41
C ILE A 76 0.67 3.40 0.99
N CYS A 77 1.56 3.00 1.92
CA CYS A 77 1.59 3.60 3.26
C CYS A 77 1.83 5.12 3.18
N MET A 78 2.79 5.55 2.37
CA MET A 78 3.06 6.99 2.22
C MET A 78 1.87 7.72 1.60
N GLU A 79 1.19 7.14 0.61
CA GLU A 79 -0.02 7.71 0.02
C GLU A 79 -1.14 7.85 1.03
N LEU A 80 -1.46 6.79 1.78
CA LEU A 80 -2.48 6.82 2.82
C LEU A 80 -2.21 7.90 3.88
N ALA A 81 -0.96 8.02 4.32
CA ALA A 81 -0.58 9.04 5.30
C ALA A 81 -0.68 10.46 4.74
N LEU A 82 -0.30 10.66 3.47
CA LEU A 82 -0.43 11.95 2.81
C LEU A 82 -1.90 12.32 2.58
N GLU A 83 -2.73 11.37 2.16
CA GLU A 83 -4.18 11.57 2.00
C GLU A 83 -4.83 11.93 3.33
N GLU A 84 -4.44 11.30 4.44
CA GLU A 84 -4.96 11.63 5.77
C GLU A 84 -4.50 13.03 6.24
N GLU A 85 -3.22 13.37 6.07
CA GLU A 85 -2.69 14.66 6.55
C GLU A 85 -3.11 15.84 5.67
N ALA A 86 -3.16 15.65 4.36
CA ALA A 86 -3.39 16.71 3.38
C ALA A 86 -4.77 16.67 2.69
N GLY A 87 -5.48 15.54 2.73
CA GLY A 87 -6.68 15.34 1.93
C GLY A 87 -6.37 15.47 0.44
N GLU A 88 -7.24 16.19 -0.28
CA GLU A 88 -7.05 16.51 -1.70
C GLU A 88 -6.16 17.74 -1.94
N ASP A 89 -5.64 18.38 -0.88
CA ASP A 89 -4.76 19.55 -0.99
C ASP A 89 -3.34 19.11 -1.38
N VAL A 90 -3.08 19.15 -2.68
CA VAL A 90 -1.78 18.76 -3.24
C VAL A 90 -0.66 19.70 -2.80
N ASP A 91 -0.92 20.98 -2.59
CA ASP A 91 0.09 21.93 -2.14
C ASP A 91 0.54 21.62 -0.70
N LYS A 92 -0.41 21.29 0.18
CA LYS A 92 -0.13 20.82 1.52
C LYS A 92 0.59 19.47 1.52
N ALA A 93 0.20 18.55 0.63
CA ALA A 93 0.88 17.26 0.49
C ALA A 93 2.35 17.41 0.07
N VAL A 94 2.66 18.37 -0.81
CA VAL A 94 4.05 18.70 -1.18
C VAL A 94 4.83 19.19 0.05
N GLU A 95 4.24 20.04 0.89
CA GLU A 95 4.90 20.54 2.10
C GLU A 95 5.20 19.45 3.10
N VAL A 96 4.24 18.55 3.33
CA VAL A 96 4.43 17.37 4.19
C VAL A 96 5.58 16.52 3.66
N LEU A 97 5.58 16.23 2.36
CA LEU A 97 6.59 15.39 1.73
C LEU A 97 7.99 16.05 1.76
N ALA A 98 8.06 17.37 1.59
CA ALA A 98 9.30 18.15 1.63
C ALA A 98 10.02 18.10 2.99
N ARG A 99 9.32 17.79 4.09
CA ARG A 99 9.92 17.59 5.42
C ARG A 99 10.89 16.39 5.44
N GLY A 100 10.75 15.45 4.51
CA GLY A 100 11.63 14.28 4.38
C GLY A 100 11.42 13.22 5.46
N GLU A 101 10.31 13.27 6.18
CA GLU A 101 9.97 12.37 7.30
C GLU A 101 9.35 11.04 6.83
N PHE A 102 9.99 10.38 5.85
CA PHE A 102 9.44 9.18 5.19
C PHE A 102 9.15 8.03 6.15
N GLU A 103 9.96 7.88 7.20
CA GLU A 103 9.76 6.86 8.23
C GLU A 103 8.45 7.06 9.00
N LEU A 104 8.10 8.31 9.29
CA LEU A 104 6.87 8.66 10.01
C LEU A 104 5.65 8.46 9.11
N LEU A 105 5.72 8.95 7.86
CA LEU A 105 4.67 8.72 6.85
C LEU A 105 4.41 7.23 6.65
N TYR A 106 5.47 6.43 6.49
CA TYR A 106 5.32 4.98 6.34
C TYR A 106 4.65 4.32 7.54
N LYS A 107 5.07 4.66 8.78
CA LYS A 107 4.48 4.08 10.00
C LYS A 107 3.03 4.45 10.16
N HIS A 108 2.70 5.72 9.94
CA HIS A 108 1.33 6.20 10.02
C HIS A 108 0.46 5.52 8.96
N GLY A 109 0.93 5.46 7.72
CA GLY A 109 0.26 4.75 6.64
C GLY A 109 0.05 3.26 6.90
N TRP A 110 1.00 2.61 7.57
CA TRP A 110 0.87 1.21 7.98
C TRP A 110 -0.27 1.03 9.00
N GLU A 111 -0.39 1.95 9.95
CA GLU A 111 -1.48 1.95 10.93
C GLU A 111 -2.84 2.20 10.27
N LEU A 112 -2.92 3.16 9.33
CA LEU A 112 -4.12 3.44 8.54
C LEU A 112 -4.53 2.23 7.69
N ALA A 113 -3.57 1.59 7.00
CA ALA A 113 -3.82 0.38 6.22
C ALA A 113 -4.35 -0.75 7.11
N ALA A 114 -3.73 -0.97 8.28
CA ALA A 114 -4.20 -1.98 9.22
C ALA A 114 -5.63 -1.70 9.71
N ALA A 115 -5.95 -0.44 10.04
CA ALA A 115 -7.29 -0.03 10.44
C ALA A 115 -8.32 -0.33 9.33
N ARG A 116 -8.05 0.09 8.09
CA ARG A 116 -8.90 -0.17 6.92
C ARG A 116 -9.12 -1.68 6.70
N LEU A 117 -8.06 -2.48 6.76
CA LEU A 117 -8.12 -3.94 6.58
C LEU A 117 -8.94 -4.61 7.69
N ILE A 118 -8.81 -4.16 8.94
CA ILE A 118 -9.61 -4.66 10.08
C ILE A 118 -11.08 -4.28 9.90
N GLU A 119 -11.36 -3.05 9.48
CA GLU A 119 -12.71 -2.56 9.22
C GLU A 119 -13.40 -3.39 8.13
N MET A 120 -12.75 -3.56 6.98
CA MET A 120 -13.29 -4.39 5.88
C MET A 120 -13.58 -5.80 6.35
N ARG A 121 -12.63 -6.44 7.03
CA ARG A 121 -12.82 -7.81 7.54
C ARG A 121 -14.02 -7.91 8.46
N THR A 122 -14.16 -6.94 9.36
CA THR A 122 -15.22 -6.93 10.37
C THR A 122 -16.58 -6.64 9.73
N GLY A 123 -16.65 -5.63 8.87
CA GLY A 123 -17.85 -5.24 8.15
C GLY A 123 -18.32 -6.33 7.19
N ALA A 124 -17.42 -6.91 6.40
CA ALA A 124 -17.73 -8.04 5.52
C ALA A 124 -18.28 -9.25 6.31
N SER A 125 -17.67 -9.55 7.46
CA SER A 125 -18.17 -10.63 8.34
C SER A 125 -19.58 -10.35 8.88
N GLN A 126 -19.91 -9.08 9.13
CA GLN A 126 -21.25 -8.68 9.55
C GLN A 126 -22.26 -8.75 8.40
N LEU A 127 -21.86 -8.33 7.19
CA LEU A 127 -22.70 -8.42 5.98
C LEU A 127 -23.12 -9.86 5.69
N LEU A 128 -22.20 -10.82 5.76
CA LEU A 128 -22.51 -12.24 5.51
C LEU A 128 -23.43 -12.87 6.59
N ARG A 129 -23.56 -12.26 7.76
CA ARG A 129 -24.48 -12.72 8.81
C ARG A 129 -25.92 -12.26 8.59
N ARG A 130 -26.16 -11.32 7.66
CA ARG A 130 -27.51 -10.82 7.37
C ARG A 130 -28.30 -11.87 6.59
N PRO A 131 -29.58 -12.14 6.93
CA PRO A 131 -30.42 -13.09 6.19
C PRO A 131 -30.49 -12.81 4.69
N GLU A 132 -30.42 -11.54 4.31
CA GLU A 132 -30.50 -11.05 2.93
C GLU A 132 -29.27 -11.43 2.09
N ALA A 133 -28.13 -11.76 2.72
CA ALA A 133 -26.88 -12.10 2.04
C ALA A 133 -27.01 -13.35 1.15
N ILE A 134 -27.97 -14.24 1.45
CA ILE A 134 -28.26 -15.45 0.66
C ILE A 134 -28.69 -15.09 -0.78
N TRP A 135 -29.31 -13.93 -0.98
CA TRP A 135 -29.82 -13.47 -2.27
C TRP A 135 -28.79 -12.69 -3.10
N MET A 136 -27.64 -12.33 -2.52
CA MET A 136 -26.61 -11.50 -3.15
C MET A 136 -25.41 -12.36 -3.60
N GLN A 137 -25.66 -13.39 -4.44
CA GLN A 137 -24.65 -14.38 -4.84
C GLN A 137 -23.46 -13.79 -5.61
N GLU A 138 -23.69 -12.82 -6.51
CA GLU A 138 -22.61 -12.15 -7.26
C GLU A 138 -21.75 -11.25 -6.34
N PHE A 139 -22.36 -10.71 -5.28
CA PHE A 139 -21.71 -9.86 -4.30
C PHE A 139 -20.90 -10.66 -3.26
N THR A 140 -21.16 -11.96 -3.14
CA THR A 140 -20.60 -12.76 -2.04
C THR A 140 -19.13 -13.10 -2.23
N ALA A 141 -18.59 -13.05 -3.46
CA ALA A 141 -17.19 -13.40 -3.72
C ALA A 141 -16.22 -12.45 -3.03
N GLN A 142 -16.31 -11.17 -3.37
CA GLN A 142 -15.39 -10.18 -2.83
C GLN A 142 -15.60 -9.96 -1.32
N VAL A 143 -16.86 -9.98 -0.86
CA VAL A 143 -17.17 -9.93 0.58
C VAL A 143 -16.57 -11.13 1.32
N ARG A 144 -16.61 -12.34 0.75
CA ARG A 144 -15.93 -13.50 1.34
C ARG A 144 -14.42 -13.30 1.39
N THR A 145 -13.81 -12.80 0.33
CA THR A 145 -12.38 -12.45 0.33
C THR A 145 -12.03 -11.49 1.46
N TRP A 146 -12.85 -10.45 1.66
CA TRP A 146 -12.63 -9.48 2.73
C TRP A 146 -12.73 -10.11 4.13
N THR A 147 -13.60 -11.11 4.34
CA THR A 147 -13.65 -11.82 5.63
C THR A 147 -12.37 -12.60 5.95
N GLY A 148 -11.63 -13.02 4.92
CA GLY A 148 -10.35 -13.73 5.04
C GLY A 148 -9.12 -12.83 5.17
N ILE A 149 -9.28 -11.50 5.25
CA ILE A 149 -8.15 -10.57 5.29
C ILE A 149 -7.25 -10.82 6.51
N VAL A 150 -5.94 -10.80 6.25
CA VAL A 150 -4.87 -10.78 7.24
C VAL A 150 -4.16 -9.41 7.17
N PRO A 151 -4.48 -8.48 8.10
CA PRO A 151 -3.97 -7.10 8.08
C PRO A 151 -2.44 -6.99 8.12
N GLU A 152 -1.75 -7.96 8.72
CA GLU A 152 -0.29 -7.94 8.88
C GLU A 152 0.44 -8.25 7.58
N THR A 153 -0.19 -9.03 6.70
CA THR A 153 0.41 -9.52 5.45
C THR A 153 -0.17 -8.84 4.21
N TRP A 154 -1.31 -8.16 4.34
CA TRP A 154 -2.09 -7.58 3.24
C TRP A 154 -2.47 -8.67 2.24
N THR A 155 -2.99 -9.77 2.78
CA THR A 155 -3.48 -10.92 2.01
C THR A 155 -4.89 -11.27 2.45
N GLY A 156 -5.62 -11.94 1.58
CA GLY A 156 -6.92 -12.54 1.86
C GLY A 156 -6.98 -13.94 1.27
N THR A 157 -8.13 -14.59 1.40
CA THR A 157 -8.38 -15.91 0.81
C THR A 157 -9.59 -15.78 -0.11
N ASP A 158 -9.45 -16.14 -1.37
CA ASP A 158 -10.56 -16.10 -2.31
C ASP A 158 -11.54 -17.28 -2.11
N GLN A 159 -12.53 -17.41 -3.01
CA GLN A 159 -13.53 -18.48 -2.93
C GLN A 159 -12.96 -19.88 -3.18
N GLU A 160 -11.82 -19.99 -3.86
CA GLU A 160 -11.16 -21.26 -4.18
C GLU A 160 -10.21 -21.69 -3.04
N GLY A 161 -9.98 -20.81 -2.07
CA GLY A 161 -9.08 -21.06 -0.94
C GLY A 161 -7.66 -20.56 -1.21
N GLU A 162 -7.44 -19.83 -2.30
CA GLU A 162 -6.12 -19.34 -2.70
C GLU A 162 -5.80 -18.00 -2.03
N GLU A 163 -4.51 -17.80 -1.73
CA GLU A 163 -4.05 -16.53 -1.15
C GLU A 163 -4.04 -15.45 -2.23
N VAL A 164 -4.81 -14.38 -2.00
CA VAL A 164 -4.84 -13.19 -2.86
C VAL A 164 -4.24 -11.99 -2.15
N ARG A 165 -3.71 -11.05 -2.94
CA ARG A 165 -3.17 -9.79 -2.43
C ARG A 165 -4.29 -8.79 -2.24
N ILE A 166 -4.21 -8.02 -1.17
CA ILE A 166 -5.18 -7.00 -0.83
C ILE A 166 -4.48 -5.67 -0.86
N ASP A 167 -4.96 -4.76 -1.71
CA ASP A 167 -4.51 -3.37 -1.73
C ASP A 167 -5.44 -2.56 -0.78
N PRO A 168 -4.95 -2.11 0.39
CA PRO A 168 -5.80 -1.47 1.39
C PRO A 168 -6.35 -0.10 0.95
N GLN A 169 -5.88 0.46 -0.16
CA GLN A 169 -6.44 1.68 -0.73
C GLN A 169 -7.58 1.35 -1.70
N GLU A 170 -7.31 0.56 -2.73
CA GLU A 170 -8.29 0.20 -3.75
C GLU A 170 -9.46 -0.62 -3.18
N GLU A 171 -9.15 -1.64 -2.36
CA GLU A 171 -10.18 -2.53 -1.80
C GLU A 171 -11.05 -1.81 -0.78
N PHE A 172 -10.52 -0.82 -0.07
CA PHE A 172 -11.31 -0.03 0.88
C PHE A 172 -12.31 0.88 0.17
N ILE A 173 -11.92 1.47 -0.97
CA ILE A 173 -12.85 2.24 -1.82
C ILE A 173 -13.97 1.33 -2.32
N ALA A 174 -13.64 0.12 -2.78
CA ALA A 174 -14.63 -0.87 -3.21
C ALA A 174 -15.57 -1.27 -2.06
N PHE A 175 -15.02 -1.50 -0.86
CA PHE A 175 -15.79 -1.84 0.34
C PHE A 175 -16.78 -0.74 0.74
N GLN A 176 -16.43 0.54 0.62
CA GLN A 176 -17.32 1.65 0.96
C GLN A 176 -18.53 1.79 0.01
N GLN A 177 -18.51 1.12 -1.14
CA GLN A 177 -19.61 1.13 -2.11
C GLN A 177 -20.63 -0.01 -1.89
N VAL A 178 -20.41 -0.83 -0.86
CA VAL A 178 -21.21 -2.02 -0.49
C VAL A 178 -22.21 -1.70 0.62
#